data_AF-A0A7S0YP07-F1
#
_entry.id   AF-A0A7S0YP07-F1
#
_cell.length_a   1.000
_cell.length_b   1.000
_cell.length_c   1.000
_cell.angle_alpha   90.00
_cell.angle_beta   90.00
_cell.angle_gamma   90.00
#
_symmetry.space_group_name_H-M   'P 1'
#
loop_
_entity.id
_entity.type
_entity.pdbx_description
1 polymer ?
#
loop_
_entity_poly.entity_id
_entity_poly.type
_entity_poly.pdbx_seq_one_letter_code
_entity_poly.pdbx_strand_id
1 'polypeptide(L)'
;VLLWRAGVRGRLWRVLYRFNLQPSARVLHPLIDAGQAFVLQEGLREGSALSPILFNLYVNDMARSLAAAGLGISVGGGRQRVDAGAVQYSDDAGLLPDGRAQVQPVLDWLAQWCKSMLIEINLGKTVLLWLLGGPTGAEG
;
A
#
# COMPACT_ATOMS: atom_id res chain seq x y z
N VAL A 1 1.54 15.03 -1.39
CA VAL A 1 2.20 15.06 -2.73
C VAL A 1 1.57 14.08 -3.72
N LEU A 2 1.17 12.88 -3.30
CA LEU A 2 0.58 11.85 -4.19
C LEU A 2 -0.72 12.29 -4.90
N LEU A 3 -1.72 12.79 -4.17
CA LEU A 3 -2.99 13.27 -4.76
C LEU A 3 -2.77 14.39 -5.80
N TRP A 4 -1.84 15.30 -5.52
CA TRP A 4 -1.49 16.38 -6.45
C TRP A 4 -0.85 15.87 -7.74
N ARG A 5 0.01 14.84 -7.63
CA ARG A 5 0.63 14.13 -8.77
C ARG A 5 -0.40 13.32 -9.55
N ALA A 6 -1.41 12.77 -8.88
CA ALA A 6 -2.56 12.10 -9.50
C ALA A 6 -3.53 13.07 -10.20
N GLY A 7 -3.23 14.37 -10.23
CA GLY A 7 -4.06 15.38 -10.90
C GLY A 7 -5.20 15.95 -10.06
N VAL A 8 -5.32 15.54 -8.79
CA VAL A 8 -6.32 16.07 -7.87
C VAL A 8 -5.92 17.48 -7.43
N ARG A 9 -6.58 18.49 -8.00
CA ARG A 9 -6.25 19.92 -7.81
C ARG A 9 -7.51 20.78 -7.60
N GLY A 10 -7.29 22.06 -7.33
CA GLY A 10 -8.35 23.07 -7.29
C GLY A 10 -9.46 22.77 -6.27
N ARG A 11 -10.71 22.81 -6.74
CA ARG A 11 -11.89 22.64 -5.87
C ARG A 11 -11.99 21.24 -5.27
N LEU A 12 -11.69 20.20 -6.05
CA LEU A 12 -11.74 18.80 -5.56
C LEU A 12 -10.71 18.57 -4.46
N TRP A 13 -9.47 19.05 -4.65
CA TRP A 13 -8.43 19.01 -3.61
C TRP A 13 -8.91 19.68 -2.32
N ARG A 14 -9.53 20.87 -2.43
CA ARG A 14 -10.00 21.61 -1.25
C ARG A 14 -11.09 20.86 -0.48
N VAL A 15 -12.00 20.19 -1.19
CA VAL A 15 -13.05 19.35 -0.59
C VAL A 15 -12.41 18.16 0.13
N LEU A 16 -11.56 17.39 -0.55
CA LEU A 16 -10.91 16.22 0.04
C LEU A 16 -10.02 16.58 1.22
N TYR A 17 -9.27 17.67 1.12
CA TYR A 17 -8.42 18.17 2.19
C TYR A 17 -9.26 18.55 3.41
N ARG A 18 -10.32 19.35 3.24
CA ARG A 18 -11.20 19.75 4.36
C ARG A 18 -11.96 18.57 4.95
N PHE A 19 -12.39 17.63 4.13
CA PHE A 19 -13.14 16.45 4.58
C PHE A 19 -12.29 15.54 5.49
N ASN A 20 -10.98 15.51 5.27
CA ASN A 20 -10.04 14.70 6.05
C ASN A 20 -9.20 15.54 7.03
N LEU A 21 -9.46 16.85 7.17
CA LEU A 21 -8.76 17.69 8.12
C LEU A 21 -9.39 17.54 9.51
N GLN A 22 -8.69 16.86 10.42
CA GLN A 22 -9.11 16.64 11.81
C GLN A 22 -10.57 16.15 11.95
N PRO A 23 -10.93 15.03 11.30
CA PRO A 23 -12.29 14.53 11.41
C PRO A 23 -12.56 14.10 12.86
N SER A 24 -13.68 14.54 13.42
CA SER A 24 -14.20 13.96 14.65
C SER A 24 -15.15 12.80 14.35
N ALA A 25 -15.16 11.84 15.25
CA ALA A 25 -16.04 10.68 15.22
C ALA A 25 -16.69 10.47 16.59
N ARG A 26 -17.86 9.82 16.59
CA ARG A 26 -18.59 9.44 17.79
C ARG A 26 -19.18 8.06 17.57
N VAL A 27 -19.10 7.20 18.59
CA VAL A 27 -19.74 5.89 18.58
C VAL A 27 -21.21 6.05 18.98
N LEU A 28 -22.13 5.57 18.16
CA LEU A 28 -23.56 5.55 18.47
C LEU A 28 -23.92 4.24 19.17
N HIS A 29 -23.83 4.23 20.50
CA HIS A 29 -24.14 3.04 21.30
C HIS A 29 -24.87 3.45 22.60
N PRO A 30 -25.94 2.74 23.03
CA PRO A 30 -26.72 3.14 24.21
C PRO A 30 -25.93 3.24 25.52
N LEU A 31 -24.81 2.52 25.63
CA LEU A 31 -23.93 2.53 26.81
C LEU A 31 -22.79 3.56 26.73
N ILE A 32 -22.67 4.30 25.62
CA ILE A 32 -21.62 5.31 25.43
C ILE A 32 -22.27 6.68 25.44
N ASP A 33 -21.72 7.60 26.22
CA ASP A 33 -22.29 8.93 26.35
C ASP A 33 -22.28 9.70 25.02
N ALA A 34 -23.37 10.43 24.76
CA ALA A 34 -23.56 11.16 23.52
C ALA A 34 -22.57 12.31 23.32
N GLY A 35 -21.92 12.79 24.39
CA GLY A 35 -20.87 13.80 24.35
C GLY A 35 -19.47 13.25 24.07
N GLN A 36 -19.27 11.93 24.05
CA GLN A 36 -17.95 11.33 23.82
C GLN A 36 -17.60 11.27 22.33
N ALA A 37 -17.17 12.41 21.80
CA ALA A 37 -16.50 12.50 20.50
C ALA A 37 -14.98 12.41 20.67
N PHE A 38 -14.30 11.84 19.67
CA PHE A 38 -12.85 11.80 19.59
C PHE A 38 -12.39 12.32 18.23
N VAL A 39 -11.17 12.88 18.20
CA VAL A 39 -10.54 13.35 16.96
C VAL A 39 -9.74 12.20 16.36
N LEU A 40 -9.98 11.93 15.09
CA LEU A 40 -9.14 11.03 14.29
C LEU A 40 -7.91 11.81 13.86
N GLN A 41 -6.75 11.44 14.40
CA GLN A 41 -5.47 12.08 14.04
C GLN A 41 -4.96 11.58 12.69
N GLU A 42 -5.15 10.28 12.42
CA GLU A 42 -4.65 9.59 11.25
C GLU A 42 -5.71 8.62 10.72
N GLY A 43 -5.55 8.20 9.46
CA GLY A 43 -6.42 7.22 8.83
C GLY A 43 -7.61 7.81 8.06
N LEU A 44 -8.29 6.91 7.36
CA LEU A 44 -9.48 7.21 6.56
C LEU A 44 -10.72 6.68 7.28
N ARG A 45 -11.88 7.30 7.04
CA ARG A 45 -13.13 6.89 7.69
C ARG A 45 -13.60 5.53 7.15
N GLU A 46 -13.70 4.54 8.03
CA GLU A 46 -14.31 3.26 7.68
C GLU A 46 -15.79 3.46 7.31
N GLY A 47 -16.25 2.76 6.26
CA GLY A 47 -17.60 2.89 5.72
C GLY A 47 -17.82 4.06 4.75
N SER A 48 -16.82 4.92 4.51
CA SER A 48 -16.90 5.94 3.45
C SER A 48 -16.61 5.33 2.07
N ALA A 49 -17.43 5.65 1.07
CA ALA A 49 -17.20 5.25 -0.32
C ALA A 49 -15.90 5.82 -0.92
N LEU A 50 -15.38 6.93 -0.37
CA LEU A 50 -14.14 7.55 -0.83
C LEU A 50 -12.89 6.94 -0.21
N SER A 51 -12.99 6.34 0.98
CA SER A 51 -11.83 5.81 1.70
C SER A 51 -11.08 4.73 0.91
N PRO A 52 -11.74 3.74 0.28
CA PRO A 52 -11.04 2.74 -0.53
C PRO A 52 -10.23 3.34 -1.68
N ILE A 53 -10.76 4.37 -2.35
CA ILE A 53 -10.08 5.04 -3.46
C ILE A 53 -8.85 5.81 -2.95
N LEU A 54 -9.00 6.54 -1.85
CA LEU A 54 -7.90 7.30 -1.26
C LEU A 54 -6.81 6.36 -0.74
N PHE A 55 -7.18 5.22 -0.15
CA PHE A 55 -6.24 4.19 0.28
C PHE A 55 -5.48 3.59 -0.90
N ASN A 56 -6.18 3.19 -1.97
CA ASN A 56 -5.54 2.65 -3.18
C ASN A 56 -4.55 3.66 -3.80
N LEU A 57 -4.91 4.94 -3.86
CA LEU A 57 -4.01 5.99 -4.35
C LEU A 57 -2.77 6.17 -3.45
N TYR A 58 -2.93 5.92 -2.15
CA TYR A 58 -1.86 5.99 -1.16
C TYR A 58 -0.88 4.84 -1.32
N VAL A 59 -1.37 3.59 -1.31
CA VAL A 59 -0.53 2.39 -1.34
C VAL A 59 0.04 2.08 -2.73
N ASN A 60 -0.54 2.61 -3.81
CA ASN A 60 -0.01 2.46 -5.17
C ASN A 60 1.41 3.07 -5.35
N ASP A 61 1.83 3.95 -4.44
CA ASP A 61 3.21 4.42 -4.42
C ASP A 61 4.21 3.29 -4.09
N MET A 62 3.79 2.25 -3.38
CA MET A 62 4.62 1.11 -3.00
C MET A 62 5.20 0.39 -4.23
N ALA A 63 4.34 -0.03 -5.17
CA ALA A 63 4.78 -0.71 -6.38
C ALA A 63 5.72 0.15 -7.23
N ARG A 64 5.44 1.46 -7.32
CA ARG A 64 6.26 2.41 -8.09
C ARG A 64 7.62 2.65 -7.45
N SER A 65 7.67 2.78 -6.13
CA SER A 65 8.91 3.02 -5.39
C SER A 65 9.77 1.75 -5.29
N LEU A 66 9.18 0.56 -5.27
CA LEU A 66 9.90 -0.71 -5.38
C LEU A 66 10.62 -0.81 -6.74
N ALA A 67 9.88 -0.58 -7.82
CA ALA A 67 10.42 -0.60 -9.18
C ALA A 67 11.52 0.46 -9.37
N ALA A 68 11.31 1.67 -8.84
CA ALA A 68 12.30 2.75 -8.89
C ALA A 68 13.58 2.42 -8.09
N ALA A 69 13.50 1.57 -7.06
CA ALA A 69 14.65 1.05 -6.33
C ALA A 69 15.39 -0.08 -7.07
N GLY A 70 14.90 -0.50 -8.24
CA GLY A 70 15.45 -1.64 -8.99
C GLY A 70 15.21 -2.97 -8.30
N LEU A 71 14.19 -3.05 -7.44
CA LEU A 71 13.85 -4.23 -6.68
C LEU A 71 12.60 -4.92 -7.25
N GLY A 72 12.56 -6.24 -7.09
CA GLY A 72 11.49 -7.10 -7.54
C GLY A 72 11.60 -7.50 -9.02
N ILE A 73 10.81 -8.50 -9.40
CA ILE A 73 10.82 -9.05 -10.75
C ILE A 73 10.33 -8.05 -11.80
N SER A 74 10.87 -8.17 -13.01
CA SER A 74 10.35 -7.51 -14.20
C SER A 74 10.15 -8.54 -15.30
N VAL A 75 9.11 -8.37 -16.11
CA VAL A 75 8.81 -9.25 -17.24
C VAL A 75 8.97 -8.48 -18.55
N GLY A 76 9.47 -9.15 -19.59
CA GLY A 76 9.72 -8.54 -20.90
C GLY A 76 11.05 -7.80 -20.98
N GLY A 77 11.28 -7.08 -22.08
CA GLY A 77 12.54 -6.37 -22.35
C GLY A 77 12.35 -5.08 -23.13
N GLY A 78 13.31 -4.15 -23.00
CA GLY A 78 13.29 -2.86 -23.67
C GLY A 78 12.00 -2.08 -23.38
N ARG A 79 11.27 -1.70 -24.44
CA ARG A 79 9.99 -0.96 -24.34
C ARG A 79 8.82 -1.80 -23.79
N GLN A 80 8.95 -3.12 -23.72
CA GLN A 80 7.91 -4.03 -23.21
C GLN A 80 8.16 -4.45 -21.76
N ARG A 81 9.15 -3.84 -21.08
CA ARG A 81 9.44 -4.15 -19.69
C ARG A 81 8.26 -3.71 -18.81
N VAL A 82 7.76 -4.65 -18.01
CA VAL A 82 6.74 -4.43 -16.99
C VAL A 82 7.32 -4.79 -15.64
N ASP A 83 7.31 -3.86 -14.69
CA ASP A 83 7.69 -4.13 -13.31
C ASP A 83 6.53 -4.89 -12.62
N ALA A 84 6.81 -6.12 -12.20
CA ALA A 84 5.84 -7.02 -11.59
C ALA A 84 6.25 -7.44 -10.17
N GLY A 85 7.16 -6.67 -9.55
CA GLY A 85 7.70 -6.95 -8.22
C GLY A 85 6.73 -6.77 -7.06
N ALA A 86 5.57 -6.15 -7.28
CA ALA A 86 4.53 -5.96 -6.27
C ALA A 86 3.15 -6.24 -6.84
N VAL A 87 2.36 -7.02 -6.12
CA VAL A 87 0.94 -7.29 -6.37
C VAL A 87 0.18 -6.80 -5.14
N GLN A 88 -0.82 -5.95 -5.34
CA GLN A 88 -1.56 -5.32 -4.24
C GLN A 88 -3.07 -5.50 -4.43
N TYR A 89 -3.76 -5.78 -3.34
CA TYR A 89 -5.21 -5.79 -3.28
C TYR A 89 -5.67 -5.22 -1.95
N SER A 90 -6.14 -3.98 -1.95
CA SER A 90 -6.43 -3.27 -0.69
C SER A 90 -5.19 -3.29 0.22
N ASP A 91 -5.33 -3.78 1.44
CA ASP A 91 -4.34 -3.89 2.50
C ASP A 91 -3.43 -5.12 2.35
N ASP A 92 -3.79 -6.05 1.48
CA ASP A 92 -2.95 -7.20 1.15
C ASP A 92 -1.93 -6.84 0.06
N ALA A 93 -0.67 -7.21 0.29
CA ALA A 93 0.41 -7.02 -0.66
C ALA A 93 1.32 -8.24 -0.73
N GLY A 94 1.62 -8.68 -1.96
CA GLY A 94 2.65 -9.66 -2.27
C GLY A 94 3.84 -8.98 -2.94
N LEU A 95 5.03 -9.17 -2.38
CA LEU A 95 6.28 -8.72 -3.00
C LEU A 95 6.99 -9.92 -3.62
N LEU A 96 7.53 -9.73 -4.82
CA LEU A 96 8.17 -10.76 -5.63
C LEU A 96 9.62 -10.33 -5.90
N PRO A 97 10.57 -10.66 -4.99
CA PRO A 97 11.99 -10.41 -5.20
C PRO A 97 12.52 -11.16 -6.42
N ASP A 98 13.48 -10.55 -7.14
CA ASP A 98 14.19 -11.23 -8.23
C ASP A 98 15.26 -12.18 -7.66
N GLY A 99 14.80 -13.35 -7.25
CA GLY A 99 15.62 -14.40 -6.66
C GLY A 99 15.96 -14.16 -5.18
N ARG A 100 16.66 -15.15 -4.60
CA ARG A 100 16.93 -15.22 -3.16
C ARG A 100 17.77 -14.04 -2.64
N ALA A 101 18.69 -13.54 -3.46
CA ALA A 101 19.59 -12.45 -3.08
C ALA A 101 18.84 -11.11 -2.85
N GLN A 102 17.69 -10.91 -3.51
CA GLN A 102 16.88 -9.70 -3.33
C GLN A 102 15.91 -9.77 -2.15
N VAL A 103 15.74 -10.92 -1.48
CA VAL A 103 14.77 -11.06 -0.38
C VAL A 103 15.06 -10.04 0.73
N GLN A 104 16.29 -10.00 1.24
CA GLN A 104 16.65 -9.06 2.31
C GLN A 104 16.60 -7.58 1.83
N PRO A 105 17.15 -7.21 0.66
CA PRO A 105 16.98 -5.86 0.11
C PRO A 105 15.52 -5.40 -0.01
N VAL A 106 14.61 -6.29 -0.42
CA VAL A 106 13.17 -5.99 -0.51
C VAL A 106 12.56 -5.78 0.88
N LEU A 107 12.94 -6.58 1.88
CA LEU A 107 12.48 -6.40 3.26
C LEU A 107 12.99 -5.10 3.89
N ASP A 108 14.26 -4.77 3.68
CA ASP A 108 14.86 -3.53 4.18
C ASP A 108 14.21 -2.30 3.54
N TRP A 109 13.97 -2.38 2.23
CA TRP A 109 13.23 -1.36 1.49
C TRP A 109 11.79 -1.23 2.02
N LEU A 110 11.09 -2.33 2.26
CA LEU A 110 9.71 -2.33 2.75
C LEU A 110 9.64 -1.66 4.13
N ALA A 111 10.57 -1.97 5.03
CA ALA A 111 10.65 -1.35 6.35
C ALA A 111 10.86 0.18 6.25
N GLN A 112 11.72 0.63 5.34
CA GLN A 112 11.94 2.06 5.08
C GLN A 112 10.71 2.73 4.47
N TRP A 113 10.06 2.08 3.50
CA TRP A 113 8.86 2.58 2.84
C TRP A 113 7.72 2.75 3.85
N CYS A 114 7.44 1.72 4.66
CA CYS A 114 6.44 1.76 5.72
C CYS A 114 6.67 2.90 6.71
N LYS A 115 7.93 3.12 7.12
CA LYS A 115 8.29 4.25 7.99
C LYS A 115 8.02 5.60 7.32
N SER A 116 8.35 5.74 6.03
CA SER A 116 8.12 6.99 5.28
C SER A 116 6.64 7.27 5.03
N MET A 117 5.83 6.21 4.99
CA MET A 117 4.40 6.24 4.71
C MET A 117 3.56 5.99 5.97
N LEU A 118 4.13 6.04 7.18
CA LEU A 118 3.39 5.83 8.44
C LEU A 118 2.43 4.62 8.39
N ILE A 119 2.88 3.52 7.78
CA ILE A 119 2.14 2.26 7.69
C ILE A 119 2.77 1.25 8.63
N GLU A 120 1.93 0.56 9.39
CA GLU A 120 2.32 -0.60 10.18
C GLU A 120 1.97 -1.90 9.46
N ILE A 121 2.89 -2.87 9.46
CA ILE A 121 2.68 -4.19 8.87
C ILE A 121 2.21 -5.15 9.97
N ASN A 122 1.20 -5.97 9.65
CA ASN A 122 0.81 -7.07 10.51
C ASN A 122 1.77 -8.27 10.34
N LEU A 123 2.83 -8.30 11.15
CA LEU A 123 3.83 -9.38 11.12
C LEU A 123 3.25 -10.78 11.38
N GLY A 124 2.12 -10.89 12.09
CA GLY A 124 1.46 -12.17 12.34
C GLY A 124 0.75 -12.74 11.11
N LYS A 125 0.39 -11.89 10.14
CA LYS A 125 -0.20 -12.28 8.86
C LYS A 125 0.81 -12.34 7.71
N THR A 126 1.95 -11.68 7.85
CA THR A 126 3.00 -11.67 6.83
C THR A 126 3.75 -13.00 6.80
N VAL A 127 3.80 -13.62 5.61
CA VAL A 127 4.49 -14.90 5.40
C VAL A 127 5.44 -14.79 4.21
N LEU A 128 6.60 -15.45 4.33
CA LEU A 128 7.51 -15.67 3.21
C LEU A 128 7.15 -16.98 2.53
N LEU A 129 6.74 -16.91 1.26
CA LEU A 129 6.41 -18.09 0.46
C LEU A 129 7.58 -18.43 -0.46
N TRP A 130 8.07 -19.67 -0.36
CA TRP A 130 9.07 -20.20 -1.28
C TRP A 130 8.40 -21.05 -2.35
N LEU A 131 8.43 -20.58 -3.60
CA LEU A 131 7.88 -21.30 -4.74
C LEU A 131 8.95 -22.29 -5.26
N LEU A 132 8.81 -23.57 -4.92
CA LEU A 132 9.58 -24.62 -5.57
C LEU A 132 9.04 -24.82 -6.99
N GLY A 133 9.89 -24.65 -8.00
CA GLY A 133 9.54 -25.03 -9.36
C GLY A 133 9.21 -26.52 -9.42
N GLY A 134 8.13 -26.89 -10.10
CA GLY A 134 7.85 -28.28 -10.44
C GLY A 134 9.00 -28.87 -11.29
N PRO A 135 9.09 -30.22 -11.40
CA PRO A 135 10.17 -30.85 -12.15
C PRO A 135 10.27 -30.26 -13.55
N THR A 136 11.40 -29.61 -13.84
CA THR A 136 11.80 -29.23 -15.19
C THR A 136 12.03 -30.53 -15.96
N GLY A 137 11.02 -31.00 -16.67
CA GLY A 137 11.17 -32.10 -17.62
C GLY A 137 12.02 -31.63 -18.79
N ALA A 138 13.34 -31.80 -18.68
CA ALA A 138 14.28 -31.71 -19.80
C ALA A 138 15.64 -32.29 -19.39
N GLU A 139 15.76 -33.62 -19.35
CA GLU A 139 17.01 -34.30 -19.71
C GLU A 139 16.67 -35.49 -20.61
N GLY A 140 17.04 -35.35 -21.88
CA GLY A 140 17.00 -36.33 -22.96
C GLY A 140 18.08 -35.94 -23.97
#